data_AF-A0A1W6JWZ6-F1
#
_entry.id   AF-A0A1W6JWZ6-F1
#
_cell.length_a   1.000
_cell.length_b   1.000
_cell.length_c   1.000
_cell.angle_alpha   90.00
_cell.angle_beta   90.00
_cell.angle_gamma   90.00
#
_symmetry.space_group_name_H-M   'P 1'
#
loop_
_entity.id
_entity.type
_entity.pdbx_description
1 polymer ?
#
loop_
_entity_poly.entity_id
_entity_poly.type
_entity_poly.pdbx_seq_one_letter_code
_entity_poly.pdbx_strand_id
1 'polypeptide(L)'
;MVTKFLFITKDKKFYFDGKKIKEVKSLDDLNGVKIIFARPMIVYDIDKIGLAYFEENYGNLVVGDYTVQNLIDIILSYNFIVYVDHGSKSISLISESKGGVIISLNYSALDFLRYFFAKVPKGILLESTDFDFINN
;
A
#
# COMPACT_ATOMS: atom_id res chain seq x y z
N MET A 1 14.37 -7.86 -11.78
CA MET A 1 13.41 -6.99 -11.06
C MET A 1 13.03 -7.71 -9.78
N VAL A 2 13.14 -7.08 -8.62
CA VAL A 2 12.80 -7.74 -7.34
C VAL A 2 11.28 -7.81 -7.22
N THR A 3 10.72 -9.00 -7.09
CA THR A 3 9.27 -9.25 -6.97
C THR A 3 8.83 -9.64 -5.56
N LYS A 4 9.80 -9.86 -4.66
CA LYS A 4 9.58 -10.28 -3.28
C LYS A 4 9.92 -9.16 -2.32
N PHE A 5 8.98 -8.84 -1.43
CA PHE A 5 9.12 -7.73 -0.48
C PHE A 5 8.81 -8.23 0.93
N LEU A 6 9.67 -7.87 1.88
CA LEU A 6 9.42 -8.07 3.30
C LEU A 6 9.32 -6.71 3.98
N PHE A 7 8.13 -6.37 4.45
CA PHE A 7 7.88 -5.21 5.28
C PHE A 7 8.04 -5.59 6.74
N ILE A 8 8.93 -4.91 7.45
CA ILE A 8 9.17 -5.07 8.88
C ILE A 8 8.61 -3.82 9.57
N THR A 9 7.63 -4.02 10.44
CA THR A 9 7.11 -3.01 11.37
C THR A 9 7.52 -3.39 12.80
N LYS A 10 7.20 -2.52 13.76
CA LYS A 10 7.47 -2.76 15.19
C LYS A 10 6.87 -4.08 15.69
N ASP A 11 5.62 -4.34 15.33
CA ASP A 11 4.86 -5.47 15.88
C ASP A 11 4.64 -6.61 14.89
N LYS A 12 4.78 -6.33 13.59
CA LYS A 12 4.36 -7.25 12.52
C LYS A 12 5.34 -7.30 11.36
N LYS A 13 5.25 -8.38 10.60
CA LYS A 13 6.03 -8.59 9.38
C LYS A 13 5.09 -9.02 8.28
N PHE A 14 5.13 -8.33 7.15
CA PHE A 14 4.30 -8.64 5.98
C PHE A 14 5.17 -9.01 4.80
N TYR A 15 4.90 -10.15 4.19
CA TYR A 15 5.65 -10.66 3.06
C TYR A 15 4.77 -10.73 1.82
N PHE A 16 5.26 -10.14 0.73
CA PHE A 16 4.71 -10.32 -0.60
C PHE A 16 5.67 -11.20 -1.42
N ASP A 17 5.17 -12.33 -1.92
CA ASP A 17 5.98 -13.34 -2.63
C ASP A 17 5.96 -13.20 -4.16
N GLY A 18 5.36 -12.11 -4.65
CA GLY A 18 5.04 -11.91 -6.06
C GLY A 18 3.66 -12.42 -6.45
N LYS A 19 2.88 -13.01 -5.53
CA LYS A 19 1.50 -13.46 -5.77
C LYS A 19 0.57 -13.20 -4.59
N LYS A 20 1.06 -13.42 -3.38
CA LYS A 20 0.30 -13.38 -2.14
C LYS A 20 0.94 -12.48 -1.10
N ILE A 21 0.08 -11.85 -0.29
CA ILE A 21 0.41 -11.05 0.87
C ILE A 21 0.09 -11.88 2.11
N LYS A 22 1.06 -12.05 2.99
CA LYS A 22 0.88 -12.77 4.27
C LYS A 22 1.59 -12.07 5.41
N GLU A 23 0.97 -12.10 6.59
CA GLU A 23 1.68 -11.84 7.85
C GLU A 23 2.56 -13.06 8.17
N VAL A 24 3.85 -12.86 8.45
CA VAL A 24 4.82 -13.95 8.70
C VAL A 24 5.25 -13.99 10.15
N LYS A 25 5.18 -15.19 10.76
CA LYS A 25 5.54 -15.43 12.17
C LYS A 25 7.00 -15.81 12.36
N SER A 26 7.61 -16.47 11.38
CA SER A 26 9.04 -16.82 11.32
C SER A 26 9.60 -16.42 9.95
N LEU A 27 10.90 -16.11 9.92
CA LEU A 27 11.61 -15.75 8.69
C LEU A 27 12.44 -16.95 8.24
N ASP A 28 12.07 -17.56 7.11
CA ASP A 28 12.91 -18.52 6.41
C ASP A 28 13.44 -17.86 5.12
N ASP A 29 14.69 -18.16 4.77
CA ASP A 29 15.52 -17.65 3.67
C ASP A 29 15.08 -16.33 2.99
N LEU A 30 15.83 -15.25 3.27
CA LEU A 30 15.63 -13.91 2.70
C LEU A 30 16.32 -13.72 1.33
N ASN A 31 16.86 -14.77 0.73
CA ASN A 31 17.53 -14.68 -0.57
C ASN A 31 16.61 -14.08 -1.66
N GLY A 32 17.07 -12.98 -2.26
CA GLY A 32 16.36 -12.26 -3.32
C GLY A 32 15.14 -11.46 -2.86
N VAL A 33 14.99 -11.21 -1.54
CA VAL A 33 13.90 -10.40 -0.96
C VAL A 33 14.38 -8.98 -0.70
N LYS A 34 13.60 -7.97 -1.13
CA LYS A 34 13.83 -6.58 -0.69
C LYS A 34 13.24 -6.40 0.71
N ILE A 35 14.10 -6.10 1.68
CA ILE A 35 13.69 -5.76 3.04
C ILE A 35 13.33 -4.28 3.10
N ILE A 36 12.18 -3.96 3.69
CA ILE A 36 11.64 -2.61 3.84
C ILE A 36 11.26 -2.42 5.30
N PHE A 37 11.82 -1.39 5.93
CA PHE A 37 11.38 -0.91 7.23
C PHE A 37 10.20 0.03 7.05
N ALA A 38 9.10 -0.27 7.73
CA ALA A 38 7.85 0.45 7.55
C ALA A 38 7.12 0.67 8.88
N ARG A 39 6.35 1.75 8.92
CA ARG A 39 5.40 2.05 9.99
C ARG A 39 3.99 2.25 9.41
N PRO A 40 2.94 2.25 10.23
CA PRO A 40 1.59 2.59 9.75
C PRO A 40 1.57 3.96 9.07
N MET A 41 0.94 4.01 7.89
CA MET A 41 0.73 5.26 7.17
C MET A 41 -0.34 6.11 7.86
N ILE A 42 -0.10 7.42 7.97
CA ILE A 42 -1.13 8.36 8.43
C ILE A 42 -2.17 8.57 7.32
N VAL A 43 -3.45 8.39 7.66
CA VAL A 43 -4.60 8.65 6.80
C VAL A 43 -5.59 9.61 7.47
N TYR A 44 -6.44 10.24 6.66
CA TYR A 44 -7.39 11.26 7.12
C TYR A 44 -8.82 10.79 6.88
N ASP A 45 -9.49 10.36 7.94
CA ASP A 45 -10.89 9.94 7.87
C ASP A 45 -11.83 11.15 8.04
N ILE A 46 -12.68 11.39 7.06
CA ILE A 46 -13.75 12.39 7.12
C ILE A 46 -15.09 11.69 7.30
N ASP A 47 -15.76 11.97 8.41
CA ASP A 47 -17.07 11.39 8.71
C ASP A 47 -18.06 11.51 7.54
N LYS A 48 -18.86 10.45 7.35
CA LYS A 48 -19.96 10.37 6.36
C LYS A 48 -19.53 10.37 4.88
N ILE A 49 -18.23 10.41 4.58
CA ILE A 49 -17.71 10.19 3.24
C ILE A 49 -17.30 8.72 3.08
N GLY A 50 -17.85 8.03 2.07
CA GLY A 50 -17.49 6.65 1.71
C GLY A 50 -16.79 6.55 0.36
N LEU A 51 -16.42 5.33 -0.07
CA LEU A 51 -15.80 5.11 -1.38
C LEU A 51 -16.66 5.58 -2.57
N ALA A 52 -18.00 5.49 -2.46
CA ALA A 52 -18.92 5.95 -3.49
C ALA A 52 -18.73 7.45 -3.84
N TYR A 53 -18.42 8.29 -2.84
CA TYR A 53 -18.12 9.70 -3.09
C TYR A 53 -16.89 9.88 -4.00
N PHE A 54 -15.85 9.07 -3.78
CA PHE A 54 -14.65 9.11 -4.61
C PHE A 54 -14.91 8.59 -6.03
N GLU A 55 -15.73 7.55 -6.16
CA GLU A 55 -16.14 7.02 -7.46
C GLU A 55 -16.94 8.06 -8.27
N GLU A 56 -17.96 8.67 -7.67
CA GLU A 56 -18.84 9.63 -8.34
C GLU A 56 -18.13 10.93 -8.73
N ASN A 57 -17.28 11.46 -7.85
CA ASN A 57 -16.69 12.79 -8.03
C ASN A 57 -15.29 12.74 -8.66
N TYR A 58 -14.57 11.64 -8.48
CA TYR A 58 -13.18 11.51 -8.90
C TYR A 58 -12.88 10.22 -9.66
N GLY A 59 -13.89 9.42 -10.05
CA GLY A 59 -13.70 8.11 -10.69
C GLY A 59 -12.76 8.13 -11.90
N ASN A 60 -12.80 9.20 -12.71
CA ASN A 60 -11.95 9.40 -13.88
C ASN A 60 -10.59 10.06 -13.59
N LEU A 61 -10.33 10.49 -12.34
CA LEU A 61 -9.07 11.08 -11.96
C LEU A 61 -7.95 10.04 -12.06
N VAL A 62 -6.91 10.36 -12.83
CA VAL A 62 -5.74 9.49 -13.01
C VAL A 62 -4.76 9.71 -11.86
N VAL A 63 -4.41 8.62 -11.17
CA VAL A 63 -3.46 8.60 -10.06
C VAL A 63 -2.38 7.56 -10.35
N GLY A 64 -1.33 7.99 -11.05
CA GLY A 64 -0.34 7.08 -11.62
C GLY A 64 -0.87 6.44 -12.90
N ASP A 65 -0.78 5.11 -13.00
CA ASP A 65 -1.21 4.37 -14.20
C ASP A 65 -2.71 4.01 -14.21
N TYR A 66 -3.45 4.36 -13.14
CA TYR A 66 -4.83 3.92 -12.92
C TYR A 66 -5.74 5.10 -12.61
N THR A 67 -7.02 4.97 -12.94
CA THR A 67 -8.03 5.90 -12.44
C THR A 67 -8.45 5.53 -11.02
N VAL A 68 -9.04 6.47 -10.28
CA VAL A 68 -9.62 6.20 -8.95
C VAL A 68 -10.64 5.07 -9.01
N GLN A 69 -11.48 5.00 -10.05
CA GLN A 69 -12.43 3.90 -10.22
C GLN A 69 -11.71 2.55 -10.33
N ASN A 70 -10.65 2.47 -11.14
CA ASN A 70 -9.89 1.22 -11.24
C ASN A 70 -9.19 0.86 -9.91
N LEU A 71 -8.73 1.87 -9.16
CA LEU A 71 -8.17 1.64 -7.82
C LEU A 71 -9.24 1.07 -6.88
N ILE A 72 -10.46 1.61 -6.88
CA ILE A 72 -11.61 1.10 -6.10
C ILE A 72 -11.85 -0.38 -6.40
N ASP A 73 -11.91 -0.75 -7.68
CA ASP A 73 -12.10 -2.15 -8.08
C ASP A 73 -11.02 -3.07 -7.50
N ILE A 74 -9.76 -2.62 -7.53
CA ILE A 74 -8.62 -3.38 -7.02
C ILE A 74 -8.70 -3.54 -5.50
N ILE A 75 -8.92 -2.46 -4.75
CA ILE A 75 -8.91 -2.49 -3.28
C ILE A 75 -10.12 -3.24 -2.71
N LEU A 76 -11.25 -3.28 -3.42
CA LEU A 76 -12.42 -4.07 -3.01
C LEU A 76 -12.23 -5.54 -3.35
N SER A 77 -11.55 -5.87 -4.45
CA SER A 77 -11.40 -7.25 -4.92
C SER A 77 -10.26 -8.02 -4.25
N TYR A 78 -9.14 -7.37 -3.94
CA TYR A 78 -7.90 -8.06 -3.57
C TYR A 78 -7.33 -7.59 -2.24
N ASN A 79 -6.49 -8.42 -1.61
CA ASN A 79 -5.63 -7.91 -0.55
C ASN A 79 -4.53 -7.04 -1.16
N PHE A 80 -4.09 -6.03 -0.42
CA PHE A 80 -3.08 -5.13 -0.89
C PHE A 80 -2.26 -4.53 0.26
N ILE A 81 -1.06 -4.07 -0.09
CA ILE A 81 -0.23 -3.18 0.72
C ILE A 81 -0.06 -1.89 -0.07
N VAL A 82 -0.37 -0.74 0.54
CA VAL A 82 0.12 0.55 0.08
C VAL A 82 1.41 0.84 0.82
N TYR A 83 2.47 1.16 0.09
CA TYR A 83 3.73 1.59 0.68
C TYR A 83 4.14 2.94 0.10
N VAL A 84 4.30 3.92 0.99
CA VAL A 84 4.80 5.27 0.66
C VAL A 84 6.26 5.36 1.03
N ASP A 85 7.14 5.61 0.06
CA ASP A 85 8.54 5.91 0.31
C ASP A 85 8.79 7.41 0.20
N HIS A 86 8.96 8.06 1.35
CA HIS A 86 9.19 9.50 1.42
C HIS A 86 10.57 9.92 0.92
N GLY A 87 11.57 9.04 1.03
CA GLY A 87 12.94 9.31 0.57
C GLY A 87 13.00 9.33 -0.96
N SER A 88 12.41 8.33 -1.61
CA SER A 88 12.34 8.26 -3.08
C SER A 88 11.16 9.00 -3.71
N LYS A 89 10.26 9.55 -2.89
CA LYS A 89 9.00 10.18 -3.31
C LYS A 89 8.20 9.24 -4.23
N SER A 90 7.95 8.03 -3.76
CA SER A 90 7.22 7.01 -4.50
C SER A 90 6.06 6.44 -3.68
N ILE A 91 5.01 5.99 -4.37
CA ILE A 91 3.89 5.27 -3.76
C ILE A 91 3.69 4.00 -4.57
N SER A 92 3.72 2.85 -3.89
CA SER A 92 3.46 1.56 -4.51
C SER A 92 2.20 0.94 -3.91
N LEU A 93 1.25 0.58 -4.77
CA LEU A 93 0.14 -0.31 -4.42
C LEU A 93 0.51 -1.73 -4.87
N ILE A 94 0.83 -2.58 -3.91
CA ILE A 94 1.17 -3.99 -4.12
C ILE A 94 -0.10 -4.79 -3.90
N SER A 95 -0.60 -5.45 -4.94
CA SER A 95 -1.88 -6.18 -4.91
C SER A 95 -1.71 -7.64 -5.32
N GLU A 96 -2.51 -8.52 -4.74
CA GLU A 96 -2.65 -9.91 -5.18
C GLU A 96 -3.39 -10.06 -6.52
N SER A 97 -3.80 -8.96 -7.15
CA SER A 97 -4.48 -8.97 -8.45
C SER A 97 -3.62 -9.68 -9.52
N LYS A 98 -4.28 -10.45 -10.40
CA LYS A 98 -3.72 -11.14 -11.59
C LYS A 98 -2.21 -11.44 -11.56
N GLY A 99 -1.76 -12.21 -10.57
CA GLY A 99 -0.36 -12.65 -10.50
C GLY A 99 0.58 -11.70 -9.77
N GLY A 100 0.08 -10.84 -8.88
CA GLY A 100 0.87 -9.99 -8.01
C GLY A 100 1.35 -8.73 -8.70
N VAL A 101 0.45 -7.77 -8.90
CA VAL A 101 0.77 -6.50 -9.59
C VAL A 101 1.30 -5.47 -8.60
N ILE A 102 2.36 -4.78 -9.02
CA ILE A 102 2.86 -3.58 -8.35
C ILE A 102 2.46 -2.38 -9.20
N ILE A 103 1.65 -1.50 -8.63
CA ILE A 103 1.13 -0.31 -9.29
C ILE A 103 1.86 0.89 -8.72
N SER A 104 2.46 1.70 -9.60
CA SER A 104 3.05 2.98 -9.20
C SER A 104 1.96 4.05 -9.17
N LEU A 105 1.81 4.72 -8.03
CA LEU A 105 0.90 5.86 -7.87
C LEU A 105 1.71 7.16 -7.81
N ASN A 106 1.10 8.26 -8.25
CA ASN A 106 1.73 9.57 -8.22
C ASN A 106 1.91 10.07 -6.80
N TYR A 107 3.15 10.31 -6.37
CA TYR A 107 3.44 10.84 -5.03
C TYR A 107 2.84 12.23 -4.78
N SER A 108 2.66 13.05 -5.82
CA SER A 108 1.94 14.32 -5.74
C SER A 108 0.48 14.17 -5.34
N ALA A 109 -0.12 12.99 -5.51
CA ALA A 109 -1.49 12.70 -5.11
C ALA A 109 -1.59 12.16 -3.67
N LEU A 110 -0.50 12.12 -2.90
CA LEU A 110 -0.47 11.51 -1.57
C LEU A 110 -1.56 12.05 -0.64
N ASP A 111 -1.77 13.36 -0.61
CA ASP A 111 -2.79 13.96 0.27
C ASP A 111 -4.20 13.50 -0.10
N PHE A 112 -4.53 13.48 -1.40
CA PHE A 112 -5.78 12.89 -1.89
C PHE A 112 -5.88 11.41 -1.52
N LEU A 113 -4.80 10.65 -1.75
CA LEU A 113 -4.73 9.21 -1.45
C LEU A 113 -4.88 8.92 0.04
N ARG A 114 -4.46 9.82 0.94
CA ARG A 114 -4.69 9.68 2.39
C ARG A 114 -6.16 9.73 2.78
N TYR A 115 -6.96 10.56 2.10
CA TYR A 115 -8.41 10.57 2.29
C TYR A 115 -9.07 9.36 1.65
N PHE A 116 -8.63 8.97 0.44
CA PHE A 116 -9.14 7.79 -0.26
C PHE A 116 -8.87 6.51 0.53
N PHE A 117 -7.62 6.28 0.95
CA PHE A 117 -7.22 5.07 1.65
C PHE A 117 -7.78 4.99 3.07
N ALA A 118 -8.25 6.09 3.67
CA ALA A 118 -9.00 6.03 4.92
C ALA A 118 -10.33 5.26 4.79
N LYS A 119 -10.87 5.12 3.56
CA LYS A 119 -12.20 4.55 3.30
C LYS A 119 -12.18 3.06 2.95
N VAL A 120 -10.99 2.46 2.90
CA VAL A 120 -10.83 1.08 2.43
C VAL A 120 -11.17 0.10 3.55
N PRO A 121 -11.94 -0.95 3.28
CA PRO A 121 -12.37 -1.89 4.32
C PRO A 121 -11.27 -2.91 4.70
N LYS A 122 -10.20 -2.99 3.92
CA LYS A 122 -9.11 -3.97 4.06
C LYS A 122 -7.81 -3.44 3.48
N GLY A 123 -6.73 -4.18 3.71
CA GLY A 123 -5.39 -3.85 3.23
C GLY A 123 -4.50 -3.32 4.35
N ILE A 124 -3.25 -3.08 4.02
CA ILE A 124 -2.23 -2.60 4.96
C ILE A 124 -1.64 -1.32 4.38
N LEU A 125 -1.65 -0.25 5.17
CA LEU A 125 -1.18 1.06 4.76
C LEU A 125 0.12 1.36 5.51
N LEU A 126 1.20 1.52 4.77
CA LEU A 126 2.55 1.64 5.30
C LEU A 126 3.28 2.84 4.69
N GLU A 127 4.17 3.43 5.47
CA GLU A 127 5.09 4.46 5.02
C GLU A 127 6.52 4.15 5.48
N SER A 128 7.50 4.62 4.72
CA SER A 128 8.92 4.42 4.95
C SER A 128 9.32 4.93 6.33
N THR A 129 10.10 4.13 7.03
CA THR A 129 10.77 4.52 8.26
C THR A 129 12.18 3.94 8.26
N ASP A 130 12.96 4.25 9.29
CA ASP A 130 14.29 3.68 9.49
C ASP A 130 14.29 2.70 10.67
N PHE A 131 15.42 2.03 10.84
CA PHE A 131 15.60 1.02 11.88
C PHE A 131 15.51 1.62 13.29
N ASP A 132 15.98 2.86 13.47
CA ASP A 132 16.03 3.52 14.77
C ASP A 132 14.62 3.91 15.25
N PHE A 133 13.74 4.30 14.33
CA PHE A 133 12.35 4.65 14.63
C PHE A 133 11.44 3.45 14.92
N ILE A 134 11.76 2.26 14.44
CA ILE A 134 10.94 1.05 14.69
C ILE A 134 11.01 0.60 16.17
N ASN A 135 12.11 0.91 16.86
CA ASN A 135 12.33 0.46 18.24
C ASN A 135 11.75 1.42 19.31
N ASN A 136 11.39 2.64 18.93
CA ASN A 136 10.75 3.63 19.82
C ASN A 136 9.24 3.41 19.87
#